data_AF-A0A1H1NKJ9-F1
#
_entry.id   AF-A0A1H1NKJ9-F1
#
_cell.length_a   1.000
_cell.length_b   1.000
_cell.length_c   1.000
_cell.angle_alpha   90.00
_cell.angle_beta   90.00
_cell.angle_gamma   90.00
#
_symmetry.space_group_name_H-M   'P 1'
#
loop_
_entity.id
_entity.type
_entity.pdbx_description
1 polymer ?
#
loop_
_entity_poly.entity_id
_entity_poly.type
_entity_poly.pdbx_seq_one_letter_code
_entity_poly.pdbx_strand_id
1 'polypeptide(L)'
;MNKRIGAALSAALTALALTACSDDQAAEEQNTAEQATPAESTPTTEASESAASETAANATLAGSGDIQLENGTVRAKTEPDAAMTSVFGTLHNTTAEDITITGFTTSLGEAHYELHETVDGVMRPVDSGFVVPAGGTLELAPGGHHLMIMDYQPTIEAGGTVDITLETADAKRIEIPGVAVRTMIPGHEDYGDHAGHDHAGHDHEGH
;
A
#
# COMPACT_ATOMS: atom_id res chain seq x y z
N MET A 1 -17.14 55.14 -2.50
CA MET A 1 -18.24 54.24 -2.14
C MET A 1 -17.66 52.91 -1.66
N ASN A 2 -17.42 52.74 -0.36
CA ASN A 2 -18.24 51.98 0.64
C ASN A 2 -17.62 50.58 0.89
N LYS A 3 -16.68 50.45 1.84
CA LYS A 3 -16.86 50.14 3.29
C LYS A 3 -17.17 48.67 3.61
N ARG A 4 -16.22 47.97 4.24
CA ARG A 4 -16.36 46.89 5.27
C ARG A 4 -15.08 46.96 6.14
N ILE A 5 -15.08 47.45 7.39
CA ILE A 5 -15.51 46.82 8.67
C ILE A 5 -14.95 45.39 8.74
N GLY A 6 -14.00 44.98 9.59
CA GLY A 6 -13.54 45.47 10.89
C GLY A 6 -13.71 44.33 11.90
N ALA A 7 -12.62 43.74 12.41
CA ALA A 7 -12.59 42.96 13.65
C ALA A 7 -11.14 42.72 14.09
N ALA A 8 -10.83 43.23 15.28
CA ALA A 8 -9.63 42.97 16.05
C ALA A 8 -9.96 41.96 17.16
N LEU A 9 -9.02 41.10 17.56
CA LEU A 9 -8.86 40.49 18.90
C LEU A 9 -7.67 39.51 18.80
N SER A 10 -6.50 39.84 19.36
CA SER A 10 -6.06 39.62 20.76
C SER A 10 -5.29 38.32 20.94
N ALA A 11 -4.12 38.48 21.55
CA ALA A 11 -3.11 37.49 21.88
C ALA A 11 -3.52 36.51 22.98
N ALA A 12 -2.84 35.37 23.08
CA ALA A 12 -2.34 34.84 24.35
C ALA A 12 -1.25 33.77 24.15
N LEU A 13 -0.19 33.92 24.94
CA LEU A 13 0.90 32.99 25.25
C LEU A 13 0.41 31.82 26.14
N THR A 14 1.36 30.95 26.52
CA THR A 14 1.37 29.99 27.66
C THR A 14 0.59 28.67 27.47
N ALA A 15 1.03 27.50 27.96
CA ALA A 15 2.25 27.05 28.63
C ALA A 15 2.29 25.50 28.62
N LEU A 16 3.49 24.99 28.87
CA LEU A 16 3.90 23.61 29.12
C LEU A 16 3.17 22.98 30.33
N ALA A 17 2.76 21.72 30.25
CA ALA A 17 2.53 20.87 31.43
C ALA A 17 2.73 19.37 31.12
N LEU A 18 3.82 18.81 31.67
CA LEU A 18 4.01 17.37 31.93
C LEU A 18 3.39 17.06 33.30
N THR A 19 2.57 16.01 33.43
CA THR A 19 2.12 15.37 34.69
C THR A 19 1.26 14.15 34.28
N ALA A 20 1.26 12.96 34.86
CA ALA A 20 2.12 12.24 35.81
C ALA A 20 1.69 10.75 35.74
N CYS A 21 2.61 9.83 36.05
CA CYS A 21 2.28 8.44 36.30
C CYS A 21 1.61 8.31 37.68
N SER A 22 0.49 7.59 37.72
CA SER A 22 -0.17 7.11 38.93
C SER A 22 0.60 5.95 39.53
N ASP A 23 0.76 5.92 40.85
CA ASP A 23 0.73 4.69 41.64
C ASP A 23 0.62 5.08 43.13
N ASP A 24 -0.51 4.74 43.75
CA ASP A 24 -0.78 4.90 45.18
C ASP A 24 -1.08 3.52 45.79
N GLN A 25 -0.01 2.94 46.34
CA GLN A 25 0.13 2.35 47.67
C GLN A 25 -0.95 1.39 48.22
N ALA A 26 -0.54 0.15 48.55
CA ALA A 26 -0.47 -0.32 49.95
C ALA A 26 -0.10 -1.81 50.05
N ALA A 27 0.97 -2.11 50.80
CA ALA A 27 0.94 -2.94 52.02
C ALA A 27 2.32 -3.59 52.26
N GLU A 28 2.94 -3.21 53.38
CA GLU A 28 4.09 -3.86 54.00
C GLU A 28 3.63 -5.12 54.76
N GLU A 29 4.43 -6.20 54.79
CA GLU A 29 4.78 -6.86 56.05
C GLU A 29 5.97 -7.83 55.90
N GLN A 30 6.64 -8.04 57.02
CA GLN A 30 8.00 -8.53 57.20
C GLN A 30 8.10 -10.06 57.17
N ASN A 31 9.21 -10.62 56.65
CA ASN A 31 9.85 -11.78 57.29
C ASN A 31 11.33 -11.96 56.90
N THR A 32 12.02 -12.59 57.82
CA THR A 32 13.44 -12.62 58.14
C THR A 32 14.11 -13.92 57.69
N ALA A 33 15.42 -13.84 57.40
CA ALA A 33 16.49 -14.85 57.49
C ALA A 33 16.47 -16.14 56.64
N GLU A 34 17.47 -16.19 55.75
CA GLU A 34 18.65 -17.09 55.77
C GLU A 34 18.52 -18.63 55.77
N GLN A 35 19.24 -19.22 54.80
CA GLN A 35 19.94 -20.52 54.81
C GLN A 35 19.17 -21.83 54.54
N ALA A 36 19.39 -22.41 53.35
CA ALA A 36 20.11 -23.70 53.16
C ALA A 36 19.85 -24.30 51.76
N THR A 37 20.90 -24.51 50.98
CA THR A 37 21.04 -25.55 49.93
C THR A 37 21.27 -26.92 50.61
N PRO A 38 21.14 -28.11 49.95
CA PRO A 38 21.43 -28.39 48.52
C PRO A 38 20.54 -29.43 47.79
N ALA A 39 20.83 -29.60 46.49
CA ALA A 39 20.74 -30.83 45.68
C ALA A 39 19.33 -31.45 45.48
N GLU A 40 18.89 -31.94 44.33
CA GLU A 40 19.49 -32.28 43.04
C GLU A 40 18.31 -32.77 42.19
N SER A 41 18.12 -32.23 40.99
CA SER A 41 17.63 -32.97 39.82
C SER A 41 17.73 -32.07 38.59
N THR A 42 18.33 -32.68 37.59
CA THR A 42 18.90 -32.14 36.37
C THR A 42 17.89 -31.61 35.34
N PRO A 43 18.39 -30.80 34.38
CA PRO A 43 17.63 -30.10 33.35
C PRO A 43 17.37 -30.98 32.12
N THR A 44 16.26 -30.74 31.43
CA THR A 44 15.83 -31.28 30.11
C THR A 44 14.49 -30.57 29.87
N THR A 45 14.19 -29.78 28.85
CA THR A 45 14.63 -29.64 27.46
C THR A 45 14.15 -28.23 27.05
N GLU A 46 15.03 -27.33 26.65
CA GLU A 46 15.43 -27.05 25.27
C GLU A 46 14.28 -26.67 24.32
N ALA A 47 14.43 -25.45 23.77
CA ALA A 47 13.91 -24.96 22.50
C ALA A 47 12.39 -24.68 22.44
N SER A 48 11.91 -23.54 21.98
CA SER A 48 12.52 -22.57 21.07
C SER A 48 12.06 -21.17 21.46
N GLU A 49 13.00 -20.33 21.84
CA GLU A 49 12.97 -18.95 21.39
C GLU A 49 13.02 -18.99 19.86
N SER A 50 11.85 -19.04 19.22
CA SER A 50 11.74 -18.61 17.83
C SER A 50 11.81 -17.09 17.86
N ALA A 51 13.04 -16.58 18.03
CA ALA A 51 13.43 -15.34 17.41
C ALA A 51 13.28 -15.56 15.91
N ALA A 52 12.05 -15.38 15.42
CA ALA A 52 11.85 -14.99 14.05
C ALA A 52 12.51 -13.61 13.96
N SER A 53 13.79 -13.63 13.63
CA SER A 53 14.39 -12.55 12.88
C SER A 53 13.68 -12.59 11.52
N GLU A 54 12.44 -12.13 11.51
CA GLU A 54 11.90 -11.48 10.35
C GLU A 54 12.89 -10.34 10.13
N THR A 55 13.76 -10.51 9.15
CA THR A 55 14.15 -9.35 8.36
C THR A 55 12.83 -8.78 7.91
N ALA A 56 12.29 -7.84 8.71
CA ALA A 56 11.23 -6.96 8.27
C ALA A 56 11.83 -6.30 7.03
N ALA A 57 11.49 -6.85 5.87
CA ALA A 57 11.61 -6.12 4.63
C ALA A 57 10.95 -4.80 4.97
N ASN A 58 11.73 -3.72 4.95
CA ASN A 58 11.29 -2.43 5.39
C ASN A 58 10.20 -1.99 4.40
N ALA A 59 8.96 -2.36 4.72
CA ALA A 59 7.78 -2.12 3.93
C ALA A 59 7.71 -0.62 3.70
N THR A 60 7.87 -0.20 2.45
CA THR A 60 7.82 1.21 2.13
C THR A 60 6.36 1.60 2.06
N LEU A 61 5.87 2.21 3.15
CA LEU A 61 4.57 2.84 3.23
C LEU A 61 4.66 4.24 2.62
N ALA A 62 3.83 4.50 1.61
CA ALA A 62 3.64 5.80 1.00
C ALA A 62 2.27 6.38 1.37
N GLY A 63 2.23 7.69 1.59
CA GLY A 63 1.02 8.41 2.04
C GLY A 63 0.91 8.48 3.57
N SER A 64 0.09 9.42 4.05
CA SER A 64 -0.11 9.69 5.48
C SER A 64 -1.59 9.95 5.84
N GLY A 65 -2.51 9.53 4.97
CA GLY A 65 -3.94 9.73 5.13
C GLY A 65 -4.72 8.47 5.51
N ASP A 66 -6.03 8.54 5.29
CA ASP A 66 -7.00 7.46 5.56
C ASP A 66 -6.61 6.13 4.88
N ILE A 67 -6.02 6.23 3.68
CA ILE A 67 -5.43 5.12 2.94
C ILE A 67 -3.91 5.33 2.81
N GLN A 68 -3.14 4.28 3.05
CA GLN A 68 -1.69 4.22 2.79
C GLN A 68 -1.39 3.12 1.78
N LEU A 69 -0.36 3.30 0.95
CA LEU A 69 0.08 2.31 -0.03
C LEU A 69 1.41 1.70 0.42
N GLU A 70 1.39 0.42 0.77
CA GLU A 70 2.58 -0.35 1.08
C GLU A 70 3.16 -0.97 -0.18
N ASN A 71 4.49 -0.91 -0.33
CA ASN A 71 5.23 -1.52 -1.43
C ASN A 71 4.70 -1.11 -2.82
N GLY A 72 4.18 0.11 -2.91
CA GLY A 72 3.60 0.67 -4.12
C GLY A 72 4.60 0.72 -5.27
N THR A 73 4.20 0.25 -6.45
CA THR A 73 5.01 0.35 -7.65
C THR A 73 4.19 0.59 -8.90
N VAL A 74 4.71 1.44 -9.78
CA VAL A 74 4.18 1.65 -11.13
C VAL A 74 5.05 0.86 -12.10
N ARG A 75 4.43 0.08 -12.99
CA ARG A 75 5.17 -0.66 -14.02
C ARG A 75 5.79 0.34 -15.01
N ALA A 76 7.09 0.21 -15.26
CA ALA A 76 7.78 1.02 -16.25
C ALA A 76 7.22 0.75 -17.64
N LYS A 77 7.12 1.79 -18.45
CA LYS A 77 6.68 1.73 -19.85
C LYS A 77 7.79 2.28 -20.73
N THR A 78 8.54 1.39 -21.39
CA THR A 78 9.67 1.74 -22.25
C THR A 78 9.32 1.73 -23.73
N GLU A 79 8.20 1.11 -24.11
CA GLU A 79 7.75 1.01 -25.51
C GLU A 79 6.57 1.96 -25.76
N PRO A 80 6.62 2.78 -26.82
CA PRO A 80 5.56 3.75 -27.11
C PRO A 80 4.23 3.08 -27.51
N ASP A 81 4.28 1.88 -28.12
CA ASP A 81 3.10 1.11 -28.55
C ASP A 81 2.39 0.38 -27.39
N ALA A 82 3.06 0.19 -26.25
CA ALA A 82 2.42 -0.30 -25.04
C ALA A 82 1.60 0.84 -24.41
N ALA A 83 0.39 1.06 -24.90
CA ALA A 83 -0.48 2.17 -24.46
C ALA A 83 -0.93 2.08 -22.99
N MET A 84 -0.50 1.04 -22.26
CA MET A 84 -1.03 0.69 -20.95
C MET A 84 0.07 0.40 -19.93
N THR A 85 -0.13 0.86 -18.70
CA THR A 85 0.66 0.48 -17.53
C THR A 85 -0.27 0.21 -16.34
N SER A 86 0.27 -0.39 -15.28
CA SER A 86 -0.48 -0.72 -14.08
C SER A 86 0.28 -0.34 -12.81
N VAL A 87 -0.49 -0.04 -11.76
CA VAL A 87 0.01 0.19 -10.40
C VAL A 87 -0.36 -0.98 -9.50
N PHE A 88 0.62 -1.42 -8.72
CA PHE A 88 0.52 -2.51 -7.76
C PHE A 88 1.00 -2.07 -6.37
N GLY A 89 0.70 -2.87 -5.35
CA GLY A 89 1.02 -2.64 -3.94
C GLY A 89 -0.14 -3.02 -3.03
N THR A 90 -0.07 -2.72 -1.75
CA THR A 90 -1.14 -3.03 -0.80
C THR A 90 -1.72 -1.74 -0.26
N LEU A 91 -3.03 -1.53 -0.37
CA LEU A 91 -3.72 -0.41 0.25
C LEU A 91 -4.09 -0.78 1.69
N HIS A 92 -3.77 0.09 2.63
CA HIS A 92 -4.09 -0.05 4.05
C HIS A 92 -5.08 1.03 4.45
N ASN A 93 -6.25 0.61 4.94
CA ASN A 93 -7.22 1.50 5.52
C ASN A 93 -6.97 1.65 7.01
N THR A 94 -6.63 2.88 7.42
CA THR A 94 -6.32 3.21 8.82
C THR A 94 -7.53 3.73 9.60
N THR A 95 -8.67 3.86 8.93
CA THR A 95 -9.92 4.35 9.51
C THR A 95 -10.75 3.21 10.09
N ALA A 96 -11.77 3.58 10.87
CA ALA A 96 -12.72 2.64 11.46
C ALA A 96 -13.95 2.36 10.55
N GLU A 97 -13.93 2.84 9.31
CA GLU A 97 -15.03 2.70 8.34
C GLU A 97 -14.50 2.10 7.03
N ASP A 98 -15.35 1.39 6.29
CA ASP A 98 -14.99 0.86 4.99
C ASP A 98 -14.82 2.01 3.99
N ILE A 99 -13.71 2.01 3.25
CA ILE A 99 -13.45 3.01 2.21
C ILE A 99 -13.59 2.35 0.86
N THR A 100 -14.48 2.88 0.02
CA THR A 100 -14.60 2.44 -1.38
C THR A 100 -13.82 3.38 -2.28
N ILE A 101 -12.82 2.86 -2.98
CA ILE A 101 -12.08 3.56 -4.03
C ILE A 101 -12.86 3.42 -5.33
N THR A 102 -13.33 4.53 -5.89
CA THR A 102 -14.13 4.55 -7.12
C THR A 102 -13.34 4.98 -8.35
N GLY A 103 -12.13 5.51 -8.15
CA GLY A 103 -11.26 5.92 -9.23
C GLY A 103 -9.90 6.38 -8.71
N PHE A 104 -9.04 6.80 -9.63
CA PHE A 104 -7.76 7.40 -9.29
C PHE A 104 -7.29 8.30 -10.44
N THR A 105 -6.33 9.16 -10.15
CA THR A 105 -5.55 9.92 -11.14
C THR A 105 -4.09 9.88 -10.74
N THR A 106 -3.19 10.29 -11.64
CA THR A 106 -1.76 10.37 -11.33
C THR A 106 -1.14 11.67 -11.84
N SER A 107 0.10 11.93 -11.44
CA SER A 107 0.90 13.05 -11.96
C SER A 107 1.23 12.97 -13.45
N LEU A 108 0.87 11.87 -14.13
CA LEU A 108 1.05 11.68 -15.57
C LEU A 108 0.06 12.49 -16.43
N GLY A 109 -0.97 13.11 -15.83
CA GLY A 109 -1.84 14.05 -16.52
C GLY A 109 -2.91 13.36 -17.38
N GLU A 110 -2.93 13.66 -18.69
CA GLU A 110 -3.95 13.25 -19.68
C GLU A 110 -3.85 11.76 -20.06
N ALA A 111 -3.92 10.88 -19.07
CA ALA A 111 -4.11 9.44 -19.28
C ALA A 111 -5.56 9.07 -18.91
N HIS A 112 -5.98 7.88 -19.36
CA HIS A 112 -7.22 7.27 -18.96
C HIS A 112 -6.96 6.37 -17.75
N TYR A 113 -7.75 6.53 -16.69
CA TYR A 113 -7.53 5.85 -15.41
C TYR A 113 -8.72 4.96 -15.08
N GLU A 114 -8.47 3.66 -14.94
CA GLU A 114 -9.51 2.66 -14.70
C GLU A 114 -9.13 1.68 -13.58
N LEU A 115 -10.11 1.24 -12.80
CA LEU A 115 -9.93 0.19 -11.80
C LEU A 115 -10.17 -1.17 -12.45
N HIS A 116 -9.22 -2.09 -12.36
CA HIS A 116 -9.31 -3.38 -13.04
C HIS A 116 -9.11 -4.56 -12.08
N GLU A 117 -9.72 -5.69 -12.40
CA GLU A 117 -9.45 -6.98 -11.79
C GLU A 117 -9.08 -8.01 -12.85
N THR A 118 -8.33 -9.04 -12.47
CA THR A 118 -8.09 -10.20 -13.33
C THR A 118 -8.90 -11.37 -12.82
N VAL A 119 -9.77 -11.92 -13.66
CA VAL A 119 -10.58 -13.11 -13.36
C VAL A 119 -10.33 -14.13 -14.46
N ASP A 120 -9.92 -15.34 -14.08
CA ASP A 120 -9.57 -16.42 -15.03
C ASP A 120 -8.53 -16.02 -16.08
N GLY A 121 -7.55 -15.18 -15.68
CA GLY A 121 -6.50 -14.66 -16.56
C GLY A 121 -6.94 -13.53 -17.49
N VAL A 122 -8.19 -13.07 -17.40
CA VAL A 122 -8.73 -11.97 -18.20
C VAL A 122 -8.85 -10.72 -17.34
N MET A 123 -8.18 -9.63 -17.75
CA MET A 123 -8.32 -8.32 -17.13
C MET A 123 -9.65 -7.68 -17.55
N ARG A 124 -10.39 -7.13 -16.59
CA ARG A 124 -11.65 -6.43 -16.84
C ARG A 124 -11.82 -5.21 -15.93
N PRO A 125 -12.53 -4.16 -16.37
CA PRO A 125 -12.81 -3.00 -15.54
C PRO A 125 -13.79 -3.34 -14.40
N VAL A 126 -13.69 -2.58 -13.31
CA VAL A 126 -14.51 -2.70 -12.11
C VAL A 126 -15.18 -1.36 -11.80
N ASP A 127 -16.39 -1.16 -12.31
CA ASP A 127 -17.17 0.06 -12.09
C ASP A 127 -17.67 0.23 -10.65
N SER A 128 -17.78 -0.87 -9.89
CA SER A 128 -18.22 -0.81 -8.49
C SER A 128 -17.19 -0.20 -7.55
N GLY A 129 -15.95 -0.03 -8.03
CA GLY A 129 -14.82 0.35 -7.20
C GLY A 129 -14.28 -0.80 -6.34
N PHE A 130 -13.26 -0.48 -5.56
CA PHE A 130 -12.62 -1.41 -4.62
C PHE A 130 -12.92 -1.04 -3.18
N VAL A 131 -13.45 -1.98 -2.42
CA VAL A 131 -13.70 -1.79 -0.99
C VAL A 131 -12.44 -2.18 -0.20
N VAL A 132 -11.90 -1.23 0.55
CA VAL A 132 -10.86 -1.47 1.54
C VAL A 132 -11.52 -1.47 2.93
N PRO A 133 -11.64 -2.63 3.59
CA PRO A 133 -12.38 -2.75 4.84
C PRO A 133 -11.75 -1.90 5.96
N ALA A 134 -12.56 -1.47 6.93
CA ALA A 134 -12.12 -0.73 8.12
C ALA A 134 -10.94 -1.42 8.82
N GLY A 135 -9.85 -0.68 9.04
CA GLY A 135 -8.63 -1.22 9.67
C GLY A 135 -7.94 -2.34 8.88
N GLY A 136 -8.38 -2.63 7.65
CA GLY A 136 -7.93 -3.76 6.85
C GLY A 136 -7.14 -3.32 5.62
N THR A 137 -6.93 -4.28 4.72
CA THR A 137 -6.09 -4.10 3.54
C THR A 137 -6.73 -4.62 2.28
N LEU A 138 -6.28 -4.10 1.14
CA LEU A 138 -6.59 -4.59 -0.19
C LEU A 138 -5.28 -4.74 -0.97
N GLU A 139 -5.04 -5.94 -1.50
CA GLU A 139 -3.87 -6.21 -2.33
C GLU A 139 -4.14 -5.86 -3.79
N LEU A 140 -3.25 -5.05 -4.36
CA LEU A 140 -3.18 -4.75 -5.79
C LEU A 140 -2.01 -5.54 -6.38
N ALA A 141 -2.31 -6.66 -7.05
CA ALA A 141 -1.31 -7.60 -7.54
C ALA A 141 -1.58 -8.02 -9.00
N PRO A 142 -0.53 -8.43 -9.73
CA PRO A 142 -0.69 -9.13 -11.00
C PRO A 142 -1.63 -10.33 -10.84
N GLY A 143 -2.61 -10.47 -11.73
CA GLY A 143 -3.60 -11.55 -11.63
C GLY A 143 -4.72 -11.31 -10.60
N GLY A 144 -4.73 -10.16 -9.92
CA GLY A 144 -5.81 -9.72 -9.03
C GLY A 144 -6.28 -8.30 -9.36
N HIS A 145 -6.57 -7.51 -8.32
CA HIS A 145 -6.91 -6.09 -8.46
C HIS A 145 -5.69 -5.27 -8.85
N HIS A 146 -5.88 -4.23 -9.66
CA HIS A 146 -4.81 -3.30 -10.04
C HIS A 146 -5.40 -2.00 -10.57
N LEU A 147 -4.60 -0.93 -10.51
CA LEU A 147 -4.96 0.35 -11.10
C LEU A 147 -4.39 0.42 -12.51
N MET A 148 -5.24 0.63 -13.51
CA MET A 148 -4.87 0.60 -14.92
C MET A 148 -4.78 2.02 -15.48
N ILE A 149 -3.65 2.34 -16.10
CA ILE A 149 -3.40 3.64 -16.75
C ILE A 149 -3.28 3.36 -18.25
N MET A 150 -4.21 3.87 -19.03
CA MET A 150 -4.28 3.71 -20.49
C MET A 150 -4.05 5.05 -21.22
N ASP A 151 -3.80 4.97 -22.52
CA ASP A 151 -3.69 6.12 -23.44
C ASP A 151 -2.61 7.17 -23.06
N TYR A 152 -1.70 6.81 -22.17
CA TYR A 152 -0.52 7.63 -21.89
C TYR A 152 0.54 7.37 -22.95
N GLN A 153 0.72 8.29 -23.91
CA GLN A 153 1.68 8.14 -25.02
C GLN A 153 3.16 8.20 -24.60
N PRO A 154 3.60 9.07 -23.67
CA PRO A 154 5.00 9.15 -23.30
C PRO A 154 5.50 7.85 -22.63
N THR A 155 6.82 7.70 -22.55
CA THR A 155 7.46 6.62 -21.78
C THR A 155 7.43 6.95 -20.29
N ILE A 156 7.39 5.90 -19.46
CA ILE A 156 7.50 6.00 -18.00
C ILE A 156 8.77 5.24 -17.62
N GLU A 157 9.85 5.99 -17.38
CA GLU A 157 11.16 5.41 -17.14
C GLU A 157 11.30 4.83 -15.73
N ALA A 158 11.93 3.65 -15.62
CA ALA A 158 12.23 3.06 -14.33
C ALA A 158 13.18 3.95 -13.51
N GLY A 159 13.00 3.92 -12.19
CA GLY A 159 13.73 4.80 -11.27
C GLY A 159 13.08 6.19 -11.10
N GLY A 160 12.06 6.51 -11.90
CA GLY A 160 11.18 7.65 -11.66
C GLY A 160 10.23 7.43 -10.49
N THR A 161 9.45 8.47 -10.18
CA THR A 161 8.33 8.41 -9.23
C THR A 161 7.09 9.02 -9.83
N VAL A 162 5.93 8.51 -9.45
CA VAL A 162 4.61 8.97 -9.87
C VAL A 162 3.78 9.23 -8.62
N ASP A 163 3.09 10.36 -8.58
CA ASP A 163 2.15 10.65 -7.50
C ASP A 163 0.80 10.08 -7.90
N ILE A 164 0.13 9.42 -6.96
CA ILE A 164 -1.18 8.80 -7.18
C ILE A 164 -2.19 9.50 -6.29
N THR A 165 -3.33 9.86 -6.85
CA THR A 165 -4.45 10.43 -6.11
C THR A 165 -5.64 9.49 -6.24
N LEU A 166 -6.01 8.82 -5.15
CA LEU A 166 -7.19 7.96 -5.11
C LEU A 166 -8.44 8.80 -4.90
N GLU A 167 -9.52 8.44 -5.58
CA GLU A 167 -10.85 9.03 -5.42
C GLU A 167 -11.76 8.04 -4.71
N THR A 168 -12.40 8.47 -3.62
CA THR A 168 -13.31 7.62 -2.84
C THR A 168 -14.78 7.88 -3.21
N ALA A 169 -15.66 6.93 -2.86
CA ALA A 169 -17.11 7.08 -3.04
C ALA A 169 -17.69 8.32 -2.34
N ASP A 170 -17.07 8.79 -1.25
CA ASP A 170 -17.42 10.02 -0.54
C ASP A 170 -16.90 11.30 -1.21
N ALA A 171 -16.37 11.19 -2.44
CA ALA A 171 -15.72 12.27 -3.18
C ALA A 171 -14.49 12.88 -2.47
N LYS A 172 -13.86 12.14 -1.55
CA LYS A 172 -12.56 12.51 -0.98
C LYS A 172 -11.45 12.14 -1.95
N ARG A 173 -10.35 12.89 -1.88
CA ARG A 173 -9.10 12.60 -2.59
C ARG A 173 -8.01 12.28 -1.60
N ILE A 174 -7.32 11.17 -1.82
CA ILE A 174 -6.20 10.71 -0.99
C ILE A 174 -4.95 10.72 -1.85
N GLU A 175 -4.00 11.59 -1.49
CA GLU A 175 -2.74 11.75 -2.21
C GLU A 175 -1.69 10.80 -1.65
N ILE A 176 -1.06 10.04 -2.54
CA ILE A 176 0.00 9.06 -2.28
C ILE A 176 1.19 9.46 -3.15
N PRO A 177 2.07 10.32 -2.62
CA PRO A 177 3.20 10.85 -3.37
C PRO A 177 4.34 9.82 -3.49
N GLY A 178 5.13 9.95 -4.55
CA GLY A 178 6.43 9.30 -4.63
C GLY A 178 6.41 7.79 -4.90
N VAL A 179 5.39 7.26 -5.57
CA VAL A 179 5.31 5.83 -5.90
C VAL A 179 6.36 5.47 -6.96
N ALA A 180 7.23 4.51 -6.65
CA ALA A 180 8.39 4.22 -7.49
C ALA A 180 8.02 3.47 -8.78
N VAL A 181 8.60 3.90 -9.90
CA VAL A 181 8.48 3.23 -11.20
C VAL A 181 9.53 2.13 -11.32
N ARG A 182 9.13 0.90 -11.64
CA ARG A 182 10.02 -0.27 -11.73
C ARG A 182 9.72 -1.11 -12.97
N THR A 183 10.75 -1.67 -13.59
CA THR A 183 10.62 -2.65 -14.69
C THR A 183 10.19 -4.03 -14.21
N MET A 184 10.59 -4.40 -12.98
CA MET A 184 10.28 -5.69 -12.36
C MET A 184 9.50 -5.46 -11.07
N ILE A 185 8.30 -6.02 -11.00
CA ILE A 185 7.44 -5.98 -9.82
C ILE A 185 7.89 -7.13 -8.89
N PRO A 186 8.16 -6.88 -7.61
CA PRO A 186 8.48 -7.96 -6.68
C PRO A 186 7.24 -8.83 -6.49
N GLY A 187 7.28 -10.09 -6.94
CA GLY A 187 6.23 -11.06 -6.62
C GLY A 187 5.48 -11.75 -7.77
N HIS A 188 5.91 -11.68 -9.04
CA HIS A 188 5.81 -12.74 -10.08
C HIS A 188 5.50 -12.24 -11.51
N GLU A 189 5.97 -13.10 -12.44
CA GLU A 189 5.51 -13.43 -13.79
C GLU A 189 5.71 -12.48 -15.00
N ASP A 190 6.53 -13.01 -15.90
CA ASP A 190 6.63 -12.66 -17.31
C ASP A 190 5.25 -12.83 -17.95
N TYR A 191 4.56 -11.73 -18.19
CA TYR A 191 3.42 -11.72 -19.08
C TYR A 191 3.96 -12.00 -20.48
N GLY A 192 3.84 -13.25 -20.90
CA GLY A 192 4.31 -13.75 -22.17
C GLY A 192 3.98 -12.79 -23.31
N ASP A 193 5.04 -12.29 -23.91
CA ASP A 193 5.07 -11.75 -25.26
C ASP A 193 4.50 -12.81 -26.21
N HIS A 194 3.19 -12.74 -26.48
CA HIS A 194 2.56 -13.53 -27.55
C HIS A 194 2.55 -12.71 -28.85
N ALA A 195 3.71 -12.17 -29.24
CA ALA A 195 3.98 -11.79 -30.62
C ALA A 195 4.43 -13.05 -31.40
N GLY A 196 3.50 -13.99 -31.57
CA GLY A 196 3.77 -15.27 -32.25
C GLY A 196 2.53 -15.85 -32.92
N HIS A 197 1.87 -15.07 -33.78
CA HIS A 197 0.91 -15.60 -34.74
C HIS A 197 1.65 -16.06 -36.00
N ASP A 198 2.31 -17.22 -35.94
CA ASP A 198 2.65 -17.99 -37.13
C ASP A 198 1.40 -18.76 -37.58
N HIS A 199 0.62 -18.15 -38.46
CA HIS A 199 -0.47 -18.82 -39.19
C HIS A 199 -0.25 -18.70 -40.70
N ALA A 200 0.46 -19.66 -41.29
CA ALA A 200 0.31 -20.15 -42.67
C ALA A 200 1.38 -21.23 -42.88
N GLY A 201 1.13 -22.45 -43.31
CA GLY A 201 -0.06 -23.21 -43.67
C GLY A 201 0.49 -24.60 -44.04
N HIS A 202 -0.17 -25.66 -43.59
CA HIS A 202 0.21 -27.03 -43.94
C HIS A 202 0.03 -27.26 -45.45
N ASP A 203 1.12 -27.44 -46.18
CA ASP A 203 1.12 -28.11 -47.47
C ASP A 203 1.05 -29.63 -47.21
N HIS A 204 -0.10 -30.24 -47.55
CA HIS A 204 -0.22 -31.69 -47.64
C HIS A 204 -0.36 -32.06 -49.12
N GLU A 205 0.77 -32.45 -49.71
CA GLU A 205 0.86 -33.10 -51.01
C GLU A 205 0.12 -34.45 -51.00
N GLY A 206 -0.65 -34.70 -52.05
CA GLY A 206 -1.28 -35.99 -52.31
C GLY A 206 -2.06 -35.98 -53.61
N HIS A 207 -1.40 -36.32 -54.72
CA HIS A 207 -2.05 -36.76 -55.95
C HIS A 207 -1.18 -37.70 -56.79
#